data_AF-A0A964RZG2-F1
#
_entry.id   AF-A0A964RZG2-F1
#
_cell.length_a   1.000
_cell.length_b   1.000
_cell.length_c   1.000
_cell.angle_alpha   90.00
_cell.angle_beta   90.00
_cell.angle_gamma   90.00
#
_symmetry.space_group_name_H-M   'P 1'
#
loop_
_entity.id
_entity.type
_entity.pdbx_description
1 polymer ?
#
loop_
_entity_poly.entity_id
_entity_poly.type
_entity_poly.pdbx_seq_one_letter_code
_entity_poly.pdbx_strand_id
1 'polypeptide(L)'
;MKRALFMLLLFSGMAYAQKPIFTTAKVKAATVYFNAAEIAQQASVTLPAGTSEIVVKNVADYLNENTVQIGAPASVTVLSVQFTRDYISEFEPDETSPAIKKVRDSIKVVQKEIQRTGVLKNSELKTLELLDKNSVVSGSNTGLNVAELTKLADYSKAKYTESMTTYNTLTEKEQKLNELLAKLNSRLEINTQQAEKTSSGKLVLQVMNEQAGSVPLDISYLTPNASWTPFYDLRAENTSGPINMLYKAQVVQQTGIDWKKVKLTLSSGTPNQNNQAPLLSAWFLRFGDNVMIRGANSLAMNTYNADKAELQEVVVTGYGTRAKNVGAYTTITENQLSVSFDIDIPYDILSNGKKHSVSLKDIKIPATYRHYAVPKAEKEAFLLAELSDYSKYNLLKGEANIIFEGMYIGKTYIDPNQTSDTLNLSMGRDRKVSIKREKIVEKSGTKFLSAYKEQTFTFETTIRNNKKEAVQLTLKDQYPISTDKEIEIELLQSDKAKANVETGVLTWELKLQPGEAKKVRISYKIKHPKDKVIANL
;
A
#
# COMPACT_ATOMS: atom_id res chain seq x y z
N MET A 1 -77.60 -18.89 -35.18
CA MET A 1 -77.06 -17.73 -34.46
C MET A 1 -76.56 -18.18 -33.09
N LYS A 2 -75.27 -17.93 -32.81
CA LYS A 2 -74.61 -17.65 -31.50
C LYS A 2 -74.77 -18.72 -30.38
N ARG A 3 -73.69 -19.46 -30.04
CA ARG A 3 -72.64 -19.16 -29.01
C ARG A 3 -73.29 -18.91 -27.64
N ALA A 4 -72.99 -19.54 -26.52
CA ALA A 4 -71.77 -20.05 -25.87
C ALA A 4 -72.24 -20.94 -24.68
N LEU A 5 -71.49 -21.82 -24.02
CA LEU A 5 -70.33 -21.50 -23.18
C LEU A 5 -69.71 -22.83 -22.71
N PHE A 6 -68.48 -23.09 -23.16
CA PHE A 6 -67.62 -24.17 -22.67
C PHE A 6 -66.88 -23.59 -21.45
N MET A 7 -67.20 -24.04 -20.23
CA MET A 7 -66.52 -23.57 -19.02
C MET A 7 -65.25 -24.43 -18.82
N LEU A 8 -64.13 -23.89 -19.29
CA LEU A 8 -62.77 -24.40 -19.08
C LEU A 8 -62.42 -24.32 -17.58
N LEU A 9 -62.06 -25.46 -16.98
CA LEU A 9 -61.32 -25.53 -15.73
C LEU A 9 -59.90 -25.01 -15.96
N LEU A 10 -59.73 -23.69 -15.83
CA LEU A 10 -58.43 -23.06 -15.63
C LEU A 10 -58.02 -23.28 -14.17
N PHE A 11 -57.39 -24.42 -13.89
CA PHE A 11 -56.55 -24.53 -12.70
C PHE A 11 -55.30 -23.69 -12.96
N SER A 12 -55.34 -22.45 -12.48
CA SER A 12 -54.17 -21.59 -12.28
C SER A 12 -53.20 -22.31 -11.35
N GLY A 13 -52.21 -22.99 -11.92
CA GLY A 13 -51.00 -23.38 -11.19
C GLY A 13 -50.34 -22.10 -10.70
N MET A 14 -50.57 -21.75 -9.44
CA MET A 14 -49.68 -20.82 -8.74
C MET A 14 -48.30 -21.49 -8.75
N ALA A 15 -47.42 -21.01 -9.61
CA ALA A 15 -45.99 -21.30 -9.52
C ALA A 15 -45.53 -20.70 -8.18
N TYR A 16 -45.51 -21.52 -7.13
CA TYR A 16 -44.82 -21.19 -5.91
C TYR A 16 -43.37 -20.90 -6.31
N ALA A 17 -42.91 -19.66 -6.12
CA ALA A 17 -41.50 -19.33 -6.26
C ALA A 17 -40.72 -20.31 -5.37
N GLN A 18 -39.89 -21.14 -6.02
CA GLN A 18 -39.16 -22.18 -5.32
C GLN A 18 -38.24 -21.54 -4.29
N LYS A 19 -38.28 -22.03 -3.05
CA LYS A 19 -37.47 -21.46 -1.96
C LYS A 19 -35.98 -21.54 -2.34
N PRO A 20 -35.20 -20.48 -2.09
CA PRO A 20 -33.76 -20.49 -2.37
C PRO A 20 -33.06 -21.56 -1.54
N ILE A 21 -32.08 -22.22 -2.15
CA ILE A 21 -31.27 -23.27 -1.54
C ILE A 21 -29.96 -22.64 -1.09
N PHE A 22 -29.67 -22.70 0.21
CA PHE A 22 -28.44 -22.13 0.77
C PHE A 22 -27.32 -23.17 0.83
N THR A 23 -26.10 -22.75 0.49
CA THR A 23 -24.88 -23.52 0.73
C THR A 23 -23.76 -22.58 1.18
N THR A 24 -22.72 -23.11 1.82
CA THR A 24 -21.57 -22.33 2.30
C THR A 24 -20.31 -22.80 1.60
N ALA A 25 -19.63 -21.87 0.92
CA ALA A 25 -18.39 -22.15 0.23
C ALA A 25 -17.21 -22.26 1.22
N LYS A 26 -16.27 -23.17 0.94
CA LYS A 26 -15.03 -23.33 1.68
C LYS A 26 -13.85 -22.98 0.78
N VAL A 27 -12.94 -22.12 1.26
CA VAL A 27 -11.73 -21.75 0.52
C VAL A 27 -10.81 -22.97 0.43
N LYS A 28 -10.41 -23.31 -0.81
CA LYS A 28 -9.49 -24.40 -1.12
C LYS A 28 -8.09 -23.87 -1.44
N ALA A 29 -8.03 -22.80 -2.21
CA ALA A 29 -6.78 -22.17 -2.62
C ALA A 29 -6.95 -20.67 -2.78
N ALA A 30 -5.82 -19.95 -2.65
CA ALA A 30 -5.75 -18.53 -2.91
C ALA A 30 -4.49 -18.23 -3.74
N THR A 31 -4.67 -17.60 -4.90
CA THR A 31 -3.57 -17.05 -5.70
C THR A 31 -3.50 -15.55 -5.44
N VAL A 32 -2.48 -15.08 -4.75
CA VAL A 32 -2.32 -13.67 -4.38
C VAL A 32 -1.40 -12.97 -5.38
N TYR A 33 -1.85 -11.85 -5.91
CA TYR A 33 -1.13 -10.95 -6.81
C TYR A 33 -0.69 -9.69 -6.06
N PHE A 34 0.03 -8.78 -6.71
CA PHE A 34 0.43 -7.52 -6.06
C PHE A 34 -0.74 -6.59 -5.71
N ASN A 35 -1.90 -6.77 -6.35
CA ASN A 35 -3.04 -5.86 -6.24
C ASN A 35 -4.41 -6.57 -6.13
N ALA A 36 -4.43 -7.88 -6.03
CA ALA A 36 -5.65 -8.68 -5.94
C ALA A 36 -5.34 -10.08 -5.41
N ALA A 37 -6.37 -10.88 -5.13
CA ALA A 37 -6.25 -12.33 -5.06
C ALA A 37 -7.36 -13.00 -5.88
N GLU A 38 -7.04 -14.14 -6.45
CA GLU A 38 -8.01 -15.12 -6.92
C GLU A 38 -8.33 -16.08 -5.78
N ILE A 39 -9.61 -16.20 -5.44
CA ILE A 39 -10.08 -17.12 -4.42
C ILE A 39 -10.74 -18.30 -5.11
N ALA A 40 -10.23 -19.51 -4.88
CA ALA A 40 -10.85 -20.74 -5.33
C ALA A 40 -11.54 -21.42 -4.14
N GLN A 41 -12.85 -21.61 -4.26
CA GLN A 41 -13.70 -22.21 -3.24
C GLN A 41 -14.45 -23.43 -3.78
N GLN A 42 -14.93 -24.25 -2.87
CA GLN A 42 -15.82 -25.37 -3.17
C GLN A 42 -17.07 -25.34 -2.29
N ALA A 43 -18.20 -25.68 -2.88
CA ALA A 43 -19.47 -25.88 -2.19
C ALA A 43 -20.14 -27.18 -2.67
N SER A 44 -21.06 -27.71 -1.87
CA SER A 44 -21.93 -28.83 -2.27
C SER A 44 -23.37 -28.44 -2.00
N VAL A 45 -24.25 -28.72 -2.95
CA VAL A 45 -25.67 -28.34 -2.87
C VAL A 45 -26.56 -29.48 -3.36
N THR A 46 -27.63 -29.77 -2.64
CA THR A 46 -28.63 -30.75 -3.08
C THR A 46 -29.70 -30.04 -3.89
N LEU A 47 -29.80 -30.37 -5.17
CA LEU A 47 -30.72 -29.73 -6.12
C LEU A 47 -31.82 -30.71 -6.55
N PRO A 48 -33.08 -30.26 -6.68
CA PRO A 48 -34.10 -31.02 -7.42
C PRO A 48 -33.83 -30.97 -8.93
N ALA A 49 -34.61 -31.74 -9.70
CA ALA A 49 -34.68 -31.56 -11.15
C ALA A 49 -35.46 -30.27 -11.48
N GLY A 50 -35.05 -29.56 -12.53
CA GLY A 50 -35.61 -28.27 -12.94
C GLY A 50 -34.77 -27.07 -12.48
N THR A 51 -35.38 -25.90 -12.46
CA THR A 51 -34.72 -24.64 -12.10
C THR A 51 -34.63 -24.46 -10.59
N SER A 52 -33.55 -23.87 -10.08
CA SER A 52 -33.41 -23.52 -8.66
C SER A 52 -32.57 -22.27 -8.48
N GLU A 53 -32.91 -21.48 -7.47
CA GLU A 53 -32.06 -20.41 -6.95
C GLU A 53 -31.14 -20.98 -5.86
N ILE A 54 -29.83 -20.76 -5.99
CA ILE A 54 -28.84 -21.12 -4.99
C ILE A 54 -28.23 -19.85 -4.42
N VAL A 55 -28.11 -19.78 -3.10
CA VAL A 55 -27.40 -18.70 -2.40
C VAL A 55 -26.15 -19.28 -1.76
N VAL A 56 -25.00 -18.96 -2.34
CA VAL A 56 -23.69 -19.37 -1.82
C VAL A 56 -23.20 -18.33 -0.82
N LYS A 57 -23.03 -18.74 0.43
CA LYS A 57 -22.49 -17.94 1.54
C LYS A 57 -20.96 -18.08 1.65
N ASN A 58 -20.35 -17.20 2.44
CA ASN A 58 -18.90 -17.15 2.69
C ASN A 58 -18.10 -16.84 1.42
N VAL A 59 -18.63 -15.91 0.61
CA VAL A 59 -17.97 -15.32 -0.56
C VAL A 59 -17.39 -13.97 -0.13
N ALA A 60 -16.27 -13.54 -0.71
CA ALA A 60 -15.56 -12.33 -0.26
C ALA A 60 -16.49 -11.09 -0.24
N ASP A 61 -16.25 -10.18 0.70
CA ASP A 61 -17.05 -8.97 0.89
C ASP A 61 -17.03 -8.06 -0.35
N TYR A 62 -16.01 -8.19 -1.19
CA TYR A 62 -15.90 -7.51 -2.48
C TYR A 62 -15.21 -8.42 -3.49
N LEU A 63 -15.75 -8.49 -4.70
CA LEU A 63 -15.17 -9.21 -5.82
C LEU A 63 -15.44 -8.50 -7.15
N ASN A 64 -14.70 -8.87 -8.19
CA ASN A 64 -14.99 -8.45 -9.56
C ASN A 64 -15.97 -9.44 -10.19
N GLU A 65 -17.23 -9.04 -10.36
CA GLU A 65 -18.30 -9.91 -10.87
C GLU A 65 -18.00 -10.50 -12.25
N ASN A 66 -17.27 -9.77 -13.10
CA ASN A 66 -16.89 -10.23 -14.45
C ASN A 66 -15.86 -11.37 -14.43
N THR A 67 -15.30 -11.68 -13.27
CA THR A 67 -14.28 -12.72 -13.08
C THR A 67 -14.84 -13.97 -12.41
N VAL A 68 -16.13 -13.95 -12.04
CA VAL A 68 -16.75 -15.08 -11.35
C VAL A 68 -16.90 -16.24 -12.33
N GLN A 69 -16.37 -17.40 -11.96
CA GLN A 69 -16.54 -18.65 -12.69
C GLN A 69 -17.16 -19.69 -11.78
N ILE A 70 -18.16 -20.40 -12.30
CA ILE A 70 -18.85 -21.49 -11.61
C ILE A 70 -18.61 -22.77 -12.40
N GLY A 71 -17.75 -23.64 -11.86
CA GLY A 71 -17.59 -25.00 -12.33
C GLY A 71 -18.71 -25.88 -11.75
N ALA A 72 -19.49 -26.49 -12.62
CA ALA A 72 -20.54 -27.44 -12.26
C ALA A 72 -20.45 -28.69 -13.15
N PRO A 73 -20.97 -29.85 -12.71
CA PRO A 73 -21.10 -31.05 -13.53
C PRO A 73 -21.96 -30.79 -14.77
N ALA A 74 -21.78 -31.60 -15.81
CA ALA A 74 -22.50 -31.45 -17.09
C ALA A 74 -24.04 -31.52 -16.96
N SER A 75 -24.58 -32.10 -15.90
CA SER A 75 -26.02 -32.17 -15.63
C SER A 75 -26.63 -30.87 -15.12
N VAL A 76 -25.81 -29.83 -14.86
CA VAL A 76 -26.24 -28.54 -14.32
C VAL A 76 -25.84 -27.41 -15.25
N THR A 77 -26.82 -26.67 -15.74
CA THR A 77 -26.61 -25.43 -16.49
C THR A 77 -26.70 -24.23 -15.54
N VAL A 78 -25.65 -23.39 -15.50
CA VAL A 78 -25.68 -22.11 -14.79
C VAL A 78 -26.28 -21.05 -15.71
N LEU A 79 -27.43 -20.50 -15.35
CA LEU A 79 -28.17 -19.53 -16.14
C LEU A 79 -27.75 -18.09 -15.83
N SER A 80 -27.49 -17.78 -14.55
CA SER A 80 -27.01 -16.48 -14.13
C SER A 80 -26.24 -16.55 -12.81
N VAL A 81 -25.39 -15.54 -12.61
CA VAL A 81 -24.60 -15.33 -11.39
C VAL A 81 -24.73 -13.86 -11.01
N GLN A 82 -25.05 -13.59 -9.75
CA GLN A 82 -25.12 -12.23 -9.21
C GLN A 82 -24.43 -12.18 -7.86
N PHE A 83 -23.63 -11.13 -7.64
CA PHE A 83 -23.04 -10.86 -6.34
C PHE A 83 -23.92 -9.90 -5.53
N THR A 84 -24.02 -10.13 -4.23
CA THR A 84 -24.68 -9.21 -3.32
C THR A 84 -24.12 -9.34 -1.91
N ARG A 85 -24.23 -8.26 -1.13
CA ARG A 85 -23.99 -8.26 0.32
C ARG A 85 -25.29 -8.17 1.13
N ASP A 86 -26.34 -7.70 0.48
CA ASP A 86 -27.63 -7.38 1.09
C ASP A 86 -28.69 -8.37 0.61
N TYR A 87 -28.37 -9.67 0.64
CA TYR A 87 -29.38 -10.70 0.37
C TYR A 87 -30.34 -10.79 1.55
N ILE A 88 -31.55 -10.28 1.37
CA ILE A 88 -32.62 -10.34 2.36
C ILE A 88 -33.58 -11.44 1.91
N SER A 89 -33.52 -12.59 2.57
CA SER A 89 -34.52 -13.65 2.41
C SER A 89 -35.14 -13.98 3.77
N GLU A 90 -36.46 -14.04 3.82
CA GLU A 90 -37.21 -14.52 5.00
C GLU A 90 -36.86 -15.99 5.35
N PHE A 91 -36.22 -16.69 4.41
CA PHE A 91 -35.74 -18.06 4.55
C PHE A 91 -34.24 -18.16 4.77
N GLU A 92 -33.52 -17.04 4.92
CA GLU A 92 -32.15 -17.13 5.44
C GLU A 92 -32.24 -17.86 6.78
N PRO A 93 -31.49 -18.95 6.99
CA PRO A 93 -31.22 -19.41 8.33
C PRO A 93 -30.33 -18.32 8.95
N ASP A 94 -30.97 -17.27 9.48
CA ASP A 94 -30.30 -16.11 10.04
C ASP A 94 -29.53 -16.55 11.28
N GLU A 95 -28.26 -16.19 11.26
CA GLU A 95 -27.32 -16.23 12.34
C GLU A 95 -27.84 -15.40 13.51
N THR A 96 -28.78 -15.91 14.30
CA THR A 96 -29.17 -15.26 15.55
C THR A 96 -29.33 -16.29 16.65
N SER A 97 -28.25 -16.46 17.42
CA SER A 97 -28.45 -16.60 18.86
C SER A 97 -29.51 -15.57 19.28
N PRO A 98 -30.59 -15.94 19.99
CA PRO A 98 -31.60 -15.01 20.47
C PRO A 98 -31.02 -13.79 21.21
N ALA A 99 -29.76 -13.88 21.68
CA ALA A 99 -29.00 -12.78 22.26
C ALA A 99 -28.60 -11.69 21.23
N ILE A 100 -28.20 -12.04 20.00
CA ILE A 100 -27.74 -11.07 18.98
C ILE A 100 -28.91 -10.23 18.47
N LYS A 101 -30.06 -10.85 18.22
CA LYS A 101 -31.30 -10.15 17.82
C LYS A 101 -31.72 -9.12 18.89
N LYS A 102 -31.73 -9.51 20.17
CA LYS A 102 -32.04 -8.62 21.30
C LYS A 102 -31.11 -7.41 21.38
N VAL A 103 -29.81 -7.59 21.12
CA VAL A 103 -28.83 -6.49 21.11
C VAL A 103 -29.08 -5.55 19.93
N ARG A 104 -29.34 -6.08 18.72
CA ARG A 104 -29.64 -5.27 17.52
C ARG A 104 -30.93 -4.46 17.67
N ASP A 105 -31.98 -5.06 18.25
CA ASP A 105 -33.24 -4.35 18.53
C ASP A 105 -33.03 -3.24 19.57
N SER A 106 -32.20 -3.50 20.59
CA SER A 106 -31.83 -2.49 21.60
C SER A 106 -31.06 -1.31 20.99
N ILE A 107 -30.13 -1.57 20.06
CA ILE A 107 -29.39 -0.52 19.32
C ILE A 107 -30.37 0.39 18.56
N LYS A 108 -31.33 -0.19 17.83
CA LYS A 108 -32.34 0.58 17.09
C LYS A 108 -33.16 1.49 18.01
N VAL A 109 -33.57 0.99 19.17
CA VAL A 109 -34.32 1.77 20.16
C VAL A 109 -33.48 2.94 20.70
N VAL A 110 -32.22 2.69 21.08
CA VAL A 110 -31.33 3.72 21.61
C VAL A 110 -31.02 4.80 20.55
N GLN A 111 -30.78 4.42 19.31
CA GLN A 111 -30.56 5.37 18.20
C GLN A 111 -31.78 6.26 17.98
N LYS A 112 -32.99 5.70 18.01
CA LYS A 112 -34.24 6.49 17.90
C LYS A 112 -34.39 7.48 19.05
N GLU A 113 -34.01 7.10 20.26
CA GLU A 113 -34.08 7.98 21.43
C GLU A 113 -32.99 9.08 21.41
N ILE A 114 -31.79 8.79 20.86
CA ILE A 114 -30.75 9.81 20.59
C ILE A 114 -31.30 10.84 19.61
N GLN A 115 -31.87 10.39 18.49
CA GLN A 115 -32.46 11.30 17.49
C GLN A 115 -33.56 12.16 18.10
N ARG A 116 -34.48 11.57 18.88
CA ARG A 116 -35.53 12.32 19.58
C ARG A 116 -34.96 13.36 20.53
N THR A 117 -33.93 12.98 21.31
CA THR A 117 -33.26 13.88 22.25
C THR A 117 -32.55 15.03 21.53
N GLY A 118 -31.89 14.75 20.39
CA GLY A 118 -31.27 15.76 19.55
C GLY A 118 -32.27 16.77 18.97
N VAL A 119 -33.46 16.30 18.53
CA VAL A 119 -34.54 17.19 18.08
C VAL A 119 -35.01 18.14 19.20
N LEU A 120 -35.24 17.60 20.40
CA LEU A 120 -35.64 18.41 21.56
C LEU A 120 -34.56 19.42 21.95
N LYS A 121 -33.30 18.99 21.97
CA LYS A 121 -32.15 19.85 22.29
C LYS A 121 -32.02 21.01 21.29
N ASN A 122 -32.18 20.73 20.00
CA ASN A 122 -32.17 21.74 18.94
C ASN A 122 -33.35 22.73 19.06
N SER A 123 -34.50 22.28 19.56
CA SER A 123 -35.63 23.16 19.85
C SER A 123 -35.29 24.16 20.95
N GLU A 124 -34.70 23.71 22.06
CA GLU A 124 -34.26 24.60 23.15
C GLU A 124 -33.17 25.57 22.69
N LEU A 125 -32.23 25.11 21.86
CA LEU A 125 -31.19 25.96 21.29
C LEU A 125 -31.78 27.10 20.45
N LYS A 126 -32.77 26.82 19.60
CA LYS A 126 -33.47 27.84 18.82
C LYS A 126 -34.23 28.84 19.70
N THR A 127 -34.82 28.38 20.80
CA THR A 127 -35.45 29.27 21.79
C THR A 127 -34.42 30.23 22.39
N LEU A 128 -33.24 29.73 22.77
CA LEU A 128 -32.14 30.55 23.29
C LEU A 128 -31.66 31.59 22.25
N GLU A 129 -31.48 31.17 20.98
CA GLU A 129 -31.11 32.08 19.88
C GLU A 129 -32.15 33.19 19.64
N LEU A 130 -33.45 32.86 19.74
CA LEU A 130 -34.53 33.85 19.59
C LEU A 130 -34.53 34.84 20.75
N LEU A 131 -34.29 34.39 21.97
CA LEU A 131 -34.16 35.26 23.14
C LEU A 131 -32.97 36.21 22.99
N ASP A 132 -31.82 35.71 22.52
CA ASP A 132 -30.60 36.50 22.29
C ASP A 132 -30.79 37.58 21.21
N LYS A 133 -31.47 37.23 20.10
CA LYS A 133 -31.84 38.17 19.05
C LYS A 133 -32.85 39.22 19.53
N ASN A 134 -33.80 38.83 20.36
CA ASN A 134 -34.79 39.77 20.91
C ASN A 134 -34.19 40.76 21.91
N SER A 135 -33.11 40.41 22.64
CA SER A 135 -32.35 41.37 23.46
C SER A 135 -31.72 42.52 22.67
N VAL A 136 -31.43 42.32 21.38
CA VAL A 136 -30.88 43.35 20.47
C VAL A 136 -31.97 44.32 20.00
N VAL A 137 -33.21 43.85 19.84
CA VAL A 137 -34.35 44.67 19.37
C VAL A 137 -34.78 45.72 20.39
N SER A 138 -34.60 45.45 21.69
CA SER A 138 -34.84 46.41 22.78
C SER A 138 -33.98 47.68 22.74
N GLY A 139 -32.91 47.72 21.94
CA GLY A 139 -32.05 48.89 21.77
C GLY A 139 -32.42 49.85 20.64
N SER A 140 -33.43 49.52 19.81
CA SER A 140 -33.77 50.29 18.60
C SER A 140 -35.24 50.73 18.57
N ASN A 141 -35.53 51.99 18.92
CA ASN A 141 -36.79 52.73 18.65
C ASN A 141 -38.12 51.93 18.73
N THR A 142 -38.43 51.31 19.87
CA THR A 142 -39.66 50.50 20.07
C THR A 142 -40.80 51.22 20.80
N GLY A 143 -40.63 52.46 21.28
CA GLY A 143 -41.69 53.20 21.98
C GLY A 143 -42.12 52.62 23.34
N LEU A 144 -41.36 51.66 23.89
CA LEU A 144 -41.64 51.00 25.16
C LEU A 144 -41.19 51.85 26.35
N ASN A 145 -41.97 51.85 27.43
CA ASN A 145 -41.59 52.51 28.69
C ASN A 145 -40.67 51.61 29.54
N VAL A 146 -40.02 52.20 30.55
CA VAL A 146 -39.07 51.50 31.44
C VAL A 146 -39.70 50.30 32.15
N ALA A 147 -40.99 50.36 32.51
CA ALA A 147 -41.67 49.26 33.19
C ALA A 147 -41.93 48.05 32.27
N GLU A 148 -42.19 48.30 30.99
CA GLU A 148 -42.35 47.26 29.96
C GLU A 148 -41.01 46.59 29.63
N LEU A 149 -39.92 47.37 29.58
CA LEU A 149 -38.57 46.85 29.39
C LEU A 149 -38.13 45.94 30.55
N THR A 150 -38.43 46.32 31.80
CA THR A 150 -38.14 45.48 32.97
C THR A 150 -38.90 44.15 32.92
N LYS A 151 -40.20 44.17 32.59
CA LYS A 151 -41.01 42.95 32.45
C LYS A 151 -40.50 42.02 31.35
N LEU A 152 -40.09 42.58 30.21
CA LEU A 152 -39.50 41.81 29.11
C LEU A 152 -38.16 41.21 29.50
N ALA A 153 -37.30 41.97 30.20
CA ALA A 153 -36.01 41.49 30.70
C ALA A 153 -36.17 40.34 31.71
N ASP A 154 -37.11 40.46 32.66
CA ASP A 154 -37.39 39.41 33.65
C ASP A 154 -37.95 38.14 32.99
N TYR A 155 -38.90 38.29 32.06
CA TYR A 155 -39.41 37.17 31.27
C TYR A 155 -38.32 36.48 30.46
N SER A 156 -37.46 37.26 29.79
CA SER A 156 -36.38 36.74 28.94
C SER A 156 -35.34 36.01 29.78
N LYS A 157 -34.96 36.56 30.94
CA LYS A 157 -34.04 35.92 31.90
C LYS A 157 -34.61 34.61 32.44
N ALA A 158 -35.89 34.59 32.83
CA ALA A 158 -36.56 33.38 33.32
C ALA A 158 -36.62 32.30 32.24
N LYS A 159 -37.06 32.65 31.02
CA LYS A 159 -37.18 31.71 29.90
C LYS A 159 -35.81 31.22 29.43
N TYR A 160 -34.80 32.08 29.43
CA TYR A 160 -33.41 31.70 29.11
C TYR A 160 -32.89 30.66 30.10
N THR A 161 -33.09 30.90 31.40
CA THR A 161 -32.64 29.98 32.46
C THR A 161 -33.33 28.62 32.36
N GLU A 162 -34.65 28.62 32.12
CA GLU A 162 -35.45 27.40 31.93
C GLU A 162 -34.99 26.61 30.69
N SER A 163 -34.84 27.29 29.54
CA SER A 163 -34.45 26.66 28.27
C SER A 163 -33.01 26.13 28.34
N MET A 164 -32.10 26.87 28.98
CA MET A 164 -30.71 26.44 29.19
C MET A 164 -30.62 25.23 30.12
N THR A 165 -31.43 25.19 31.19
CA THR A 165 -31.50 24.03 32.11
C THR A 165 -32.00 22.79 31.38
N THR A 166 -33.04 22.95 30.54
CA THR A 166 -33.59 21.86 29.73
C THR A 166 -32.60 21.38 28.67
N TYR A 167 -31.92 22.30 27.99
CA TYR A 167 -30.84 22.00 27.04
C TYR A 167 -29.71 21.19 27.69
N ASN A 168 -29.24 21.60 28.87
CA ASN A 168 -28.21 20.88 29.60
C ASN A 168 -28.67 19.46 30.01
N THR A 169 -29.89 19.33 30.51
CA THR A 169 -30.48 18.03 30.87
C THR A 169 -30.58 17.09 29.66
N LEU A 170 -30.99 17.62 28.50
CA LEU A 170 -31.05 16.86 27.26
C LEU A 170 -29.65 16.47 26.75
N THR A 171 -28.66 17.33 26.96
CA THR A 171 -27.25 17.05 26.63
C THR A 171 -26.70 15.90 27.47
N GLU A 172 -26.93 15.90 28.78
CA GLU A 172 -26.54 14.78 29.66
C GLU A 172 -27.25 13.48 29.28
N LYS A 173 -28.53 13.55 28.92
CA LYS A 173 -29.29 12.39 28.44
C LYS A 173 -28.72 11.83 27.13
N GLU A 174 -28.41 12.69 26.17
CA GLU A 174 -27.79 12.29 24.92
C GLU A 174 -26.43 11.65 25.13
N GLN A 175 -25.60 12.19 26.03
CA GLN A 175 -24.32 11.58 26.39
C GLN A 175 -24.51 10.15 26.96
N LYS A 176 -25.41 9.97 27.92
CA LYS A 176 -25.72 8.64 28.51
C LYS A 176 -26.22 7.65 27.45
N LEU A 177 -27.04 8.10 26.50
CA LEU A 177 -27.51 7.26 25.40
C LEU A 177 -26.39 6.87 24.44
N ASN A 178 -25.46 7.79 24.15
CA ASN A 178 -24.28 7.49 23.32
C ASN A 178 -23.33 6.50 24.02
N GLU A 179 -23.13 6.62 25.33
CA GLU A 179 -22.36 5.64 26.11
C GLU A 179 -23.02 4.25 26.09
N LEU A 180 -24.36 4.19 26.19
CA LEU A 180 -25.11 2.95 26.08
C LEU A 180 -25.00 2.35 24.68
N LEU A 181 -25.09 3.17 23.63
CA LEU A 181 -24.91 2.75 22.24
C LEU A 181 -23.52 2.16 22.02
N ALA A 182 -22.47 2.80 22.54
CA ALA A 182 -21.10 2.29 22.48
C ALA A 182 -20.96 0.93 23.19
N LYS A 183 -21.56 0.76 24.38
CA LYS A 183 -21.59 -0.51 25.11
C LYS A 183 -22.33 -1.61 24.35
N LEU A 184 -23.46 -1.30 23.72
CA LEU A 184 -24.23 -2.25 22.92
C LEU A 184 -23.47 -2.67 21.65
N ASN A 185 -22.80 -1.73 20.98
CA ASN A 185 -21.95 -2.02 19.81
C ASN A 185 -20.75 -2.90 20.20
N SER A 186 -20.09 -2.62 21.33
CA SER A 186 -19.00 -3.47 21.84
C SER A 186 -19.48 -4.89 22.20
N ARG A 187 -20.67 -5.05 22.77
CA ARG A 187 -21.27 -6.38 23.01
C ARG A 187 -21.57 -7.12 21.70
N LEU A 188 -21.97 -6.40 20.66
CA LEU A 188 -22.15 -6.97 19.33
C LEU A 188 -20.80 -7.46 18.79
N GLU A 189 -19.74 -6.66 18.88
CA GLU A 189 -18.39 -7.04 18.47
C GLU A 189 -17.87 -8.28 19.22
N ILE A 190 -18.00 -8.34 20.54
CA ILE A 190 -17.55 -9.48 21.36
C ILE A 190 -18.34 -10.75 21.05
N ASN A 191 -19.67 -10.67 20.90
CA ASN A 191 -20.48 -11.84 20.54
C ASN A 191 -20.22 -12.30 19.09
N THR A 192 -19.81 -11.38 18.22
CA THR A 192 -19.38 -11.68 16.84
C THR A 192 -17.96 -12.25 16.78
N GLN A 193 -17.15 -12.15 17.84
CA GLN A 193 -15.84 -12.84 17.94
C GLN A 193 -15.97 -14.32 18.31
N GLN A 194 -17.09 -14.75 18.89
CA GLN A 194 -17.38 -16.17 19.18
C GLN A 194 -18.11 -16.88 18.03
N ALA A 195 -18.80 -16.14 17.15
CA ALA A 195 -19.20 -16.64 15.84
C ALA A 195 -18.01 -16.52 14.88
N GLU A 196 -17.79 -17.49 14.00
CA GLU A 196 -16.81 -17.29 12.91
C GLU A 196 -17.21 -16.02 12.17
N LYS A 197 -16.26 -15.09 11.97
CA LYS A 197 -16.49 -13.86 11.23
C LYS A 197 -16.77 -14.26 9.78
N THR A 198 -18.04 -14.46 9.45
CA THR A 198 -18.49 -14.86 8.12
C THR A 198 -18.58 -13.62 7.24
N SER A 199 -18.06 -13.72 6.02
CA SER A 199 -18.14 -12.64 5.05
C SER A 199 -19.60 -12.32 4.72
N SER A 200 -19.90 -11.05 4.53
CA SER A 200 -21.22 -10.57 4.10
C SER A 200 -21.52 -10.88 2.63
N GLY A 201 -20.49 -11.19 1.84
CA GLY A 201 -20.62 -11.50 0.42
C GLY A 201 -21.35 -12.82 0.17
N LYS A 202 -22.24 -12.79 -0.82
CA LYS A 202 -23.02 -13.93 -1.29
C LYS A 202 -23.06 -13.94 -2.83
N LEU A 203 -23.07 -15.14 -3.41
CA LEU A 203 -23.41 -15.33 -4.83
C LEU A 203 -24.80 -15.93 -4.93
N VAL A 204 -25.66 -15.31 -5.73
CA VAL A 204 -26.99 -15.82 -6.10
C VAL A 204 -26.89 -16.41 -7.50
N LEU A 205 -27.13 -17.72 -7.59
CA LEU A 205 -27.05 -18.48 -8.84
C LEU A 205 -28.45 -18.91 -9.25
N GLN A 206 -28.81 -18.72 -10.52
CA GLN A 206 -29.93 -19.42 -11.13
C GLN A 206 -29.37 -20.61 -11.90
N VAL A 207 -29.82 -21.82 -11.57
CA VAL A 207 -29.36 -23.04 -12.22
C VAL A 207 -30.52 -23.88 -12.72
N MET A 208 -30.29 -24.66 -13.77
CA MET A 208 -31.19 -25.70 -14.23
C MET A 208 -30.47 -27.04 -14.14
N ASN A 209 -31.07 -27.97 -13.38
CA ASN A 209 -30.50 -29.28 -13.14
C ASN A 209 -31.37 -30.37 -13.77
N GLU A 210 -30.76 -31.31 -14.49
CA GLU A 210 -31.50 -32.36 -15.20
C GLU A 210 -32.08 -33.42 -14.26
N GLN A 211 -31.38 -33.73 -13.17
CA GLN A 211 -31.73 -34.82 -12.25
C GLN A 211 -31.49 -34.44 -10.79
N ALA A 212 -32.44 -34.74 -9.92
CA ALA A 212 -32.29 -34.44 -8.50
C ALA A 212 -31.07 -35.15 -7.89
N GLY A 213 -30.25 -34.43 -7.12
CA GLY A 213 -29.03 -34.99 -6.53
C GLY A 213 -28.12 -33.96 -5.84
N SER A 214 -27.05 -34.46 -5.22
CA SER A 214 -25.99 -33.61 -4.65
C SER A 214 -25.00 -33.21 -5.73
N VAL A 215 -24.78 -31.90 -5.89
CA VAL A 215 -23.96 -31.29 -6.93
C VAL A 215 -22.79 -30.56 -6.29
N PRO A 216 -21.53 -30.91 -6.63
CA PRO A 216 -20.38 -30.10 -6.26
C PRO A 216 -20.30 -28.85 -7.14
N LEU A 217 -19.92 -27.71 -6.55
CA LEU A 217 -19.67 -26.46 -7.24
C LEU A 217 -18.23 -26.01 -6.95
N ASP A 218 -17.45 -25.78 -8.01
CA ASP A 218 -16.17 -25.08 -7.94
C ASP A 218 -16.41 -23.60 -8.24
N ILE A 219 -15.91 -22.70 -7.41
CA ILE A 219 -16.19 -21.27 -7.50
C ILE A 219 -14.86 -20.54 -7.51
N SER A 220 -14.60 -19.71 -8.52
CA SER A 220 -13.45 -18.82 -8.53
C SER A 220 -13.84 -17.38 -8.87
N TYR A 221 -13.13 -16.42 -8.28
CA TYR A 221 -13.31 -14.99 -8.54
C TYR A 221 -12.09 -14.19 -8.09
N LEU A 222 -11.90 -13.00 -8.67
CA LEU A 222 -10.92 -12.03 -8.21
C LEU A 222 -11.51 -11.09 -7.16
N THR A 223 -10.75 -10.84 -6.10
CA THR A 223 -11.03 -9.80 -5.09
C THR A 223 -9.86 -8.81 -5.00
N PRO A 224 -10.11 -7.50 -4.91
CA PRO A 224 -9.05 -6.51 -4.74
C PRO A 224 -8.50 -6.45 -3.31
N ASN A 225 -9.15 -7.10 -2.34
CA ASN A 225 -8.86 -6.94 -0.91
C ASN A 225 -7.78 -7.90 -0.40
N ALA A 226 -6.82 -8.25 -1.25
CA ALA A 226 -5.67 -9.04 -0.89
C ALA A 226 -4.49 -8.67 -1.79
N SER A 227 -3.30 -8.67 -1.23
CA SER A 227 -2.07 -8.34 -1.95
C SER A 227 -0.87 -9.01 -1.28
N TRP A 228 0.22 -9.15 -2.02
CA TRP A 228 1.50 -9.48 -1.43
C TRP A 228 2.61 -8.52 -1.87
N THR A 229 3.68 -8.44 -1.07
CA THR A 229 4.89 -7.70 -1.43
C THR A 229 6.13 -8.57 -1.15
N PRO A 230 7.08 -8.69 -2.09
CA PRO A 230 8.33 -9.40 -1.84
C PRO A 230 9.21 -8.62 -0.86
N PHE A 231 9.91 -9.34 0.00
CA PHE A 231 10.94 -8.77 0.87
C PHE A 231 12.01 -9.80 1.20
N TYR A 232 13.19 -9.35 1.61
CA TYR A 232 14.36 -10.21 1.72
C TYR A 232 15.08 -10.01 3.05
N ASP A 233 15.77 -11.04 3.52
CA ASP A 233 16.89 -10.87 4.44
C ASP A 233 18.19 -11.27 3.73
N LEU A 234 19.16 -10.37 3.75
CA LEU A 234 20.50 -10.59 3.20
C LEU A 234 21.45 -10.79 4.36
N ARG A 235 22.03 -11.98 4.48
CA ARG A 235 23.01 -12.30 5.52
C ARG A 235 24.37 -12.59 4.92
N ALA A 236 25.37 -11.81 5.32
CA ALA A 236 26.77 -12.03 4.99
C ALA A 236 27.61 -12.12 6.28
N GLU A 237 28.40 -13.17 6.40
CA GLU A 237 29.26 -13.38 7.59
C GLU A 237 30.60 -12.64 7.48
N ASN A 238 31.04 -12.32 6.27
CA ASN A 238 32.26 -11.57 5.97
C ASN A 238 32.25 -11.11 4.50
N THR A 239 33.31 -10.45 4.04
CA THR A 239 33.49 -9.92 2.66
C THR A 239 34.15 -10.90 1.68
N SER A 240 34.32 -12.16 2.06
CA SER A 240 34.92 -13.23 1.22
C SER A 240 33.96 -14.37 0.90
N GLY A 241 32.89 -14.50 1.68
CA GLY A 241 31.85 -15.51 1.51
C GLY A 241 30.66 -15.01 0.68
N PRO A 242 29.70 -15.88 0.37
CA PRO A 242 28.49 -15.50 -0.35
C PRO A 242 27.47 -14.79 0.56
N ILE A 243 26.49 -14.14 -0.06
CA ILE A 243 25.27 -13.68 0.62
C ILE A 243 24.30 -14.85 0.73
N ASN A 244 23.83 -15.13 1.95
CA ASN A 244 22.66 -15.98 2.18
C ASN A 244 21.41 -15.09 2.14
N MET A 245 20.62 -15.23 1.08
CA MET A 245 19.38 -14.50 0.86
C MET A 245 18.20 -15.37 1.26
N LEU A 246 17.41 -14.93 2.23
CA LEU A 246 16.10 -15.49 2.54
C LEU A 246 15.04 -14.66 1.82
N TYR A 247 14.44 -15.24 0.79
CA TYR A 247 13.37 -14.65 0.01
C TYR A 247 12.02 -14.89 0.71
N LYS A 248 11.30 -13.81 1.02
CA LYS A 248 10.02 -13.81 1.73
C LYS A 248 8.96 -13.01 0.98
N ALA A 249 7.71 -13.26 1.35
CA ALA A 249 6.56 -12.51 0.90
C ALA A 249 5.75 -12.03 2.10
N GLN A 250 5.30 -10.77 2.01
CA GLN A 250 4.39 -10.17 2.96
C GLN A 250 2.99 -10.23 2.37
N VAL A 251 2.15 -11.16 2.83
CA VAL A 251 0.75 -11.28 2.40
C VAL A 251 -0.12 -10.44 3.33
N VAL A 252 -1.03 -9.66 2.76
CA VAL A 252 -2.04 -8.88 3.47
C VAL A 252 -3.38 -9.18 2.83
N GLN A 253 -4.39 -9.51 3.64
CA GLN A 253 -5.73 -9.74 3.14
C GLN A 253 -6.80 -9.19 4.09
N GLN A 254 -7.87 -8.65 3.52
CA GLN A 254 -9.09 -8.18 4.20
C GLN A 254 -10.32 -8.58 3.36
N THR A 255 -10.35 -9.84 2.90
CA THR A 255 -11.40 -10.33 1.99
C THR A 255 -12.75 -10.55 2.66
N GLY A 256 -12.80 -10.56 3.99
CA GLY A 256 -13.96 -10.97 4.78
C GLY A 256 -13.99 -12.46 5.11
N ILE A 257 -13.14 -13.27 4.47
CA ILE A 257 -13.07 -14.72 4.67
C ILE A 257 -11.71 -15.09 5.25
N ASP A 258 -11.69 -15.88 6.33
CA ASP A 258 -10.45 -16.48 6.83
C ASP A 258 -9.98 -17.61 5.90
N TRP A 259 -8.72 -17.57 5.50
CA TRP A 259 -8.09 -18.67 4.78
C TRP A 259 -7.51 -19.64 5.80
N LYS A 260 -8.10 -20.82 5.94
CA LYS A 260 -7.65 -21.86 6.88
C LYS A 260 -7.18 -23.08 6.10
N LYS A 261 -5.90 -23.45 6.25
CA LYS A 261 -5.22 -24.57 5.56
C LYS A 261 -5.38 -24.54 4.05
N VAL A 262 -5.23 -23.37 3.44
CA VAL A 262 -5.39 -23.21 1.98
C VAL A 262 -4.08 -23.46 1.26
N LYS A 263 -4.16 -23.94 0.01
CA LYS A 263 -3.02 -23.89 -0.91
C LYS A 263 -2.78 -22.44 -1.32
N LEU A 264 -1.60 -21.91 -1.02
CA LEU A 264 -1.25 -20.53 -1.30
C LEU A 264 -0.30 -20.47 -2.50
N THR A 265 -0.68 -19.68 -3.50
CA THR A 265 0.17 -19.33 -4.64
C THR A 265 0.41 -17.82 -4.63
N LEU A 266 1.64 -17.37 -4.83
CA LEU A 266 1.97 -15.95 -4.97
C LEU A 266 2.42 -15.68 -6.40
N SER A 267 1.83 -14.69 -7.07
CA SER A 267 2.14 -14.37 -8.46
C SER A 267 2.57 -12.91 -8.61
N SER A 268 3.62 -12.68 -9.39
CA SER A 268 4.05 -11.34 -9.79
C SER A 268 3.19 -10.74 -10.91
N GLY A 269 2.18 -11.48 -11.40
CA GLY A 269 1.26 -11.02 -12.42
C GLY A 269 0.31 -9.92 -11.93
N THR A 270 -0.33 -9.24 -12.87
CA THR A 270 -1.26 -8.13 -12.65
C THR A 270 -2.58 -8.41 -13.38
N PRO A 271 -3.50 -9.18 -12.78
CA PRO A 271 -4.69 -9.66 -13.49
C PRO A 271 -5.65 -8.56 -13.94
N ASN A 272 -5.54 -7.35 -13.36
CA ASN A 272 -6.38 -6.19 -13.70
C ASN A 272 -5.66 -5.14 -14.57
N GLN A 273 -4.51 -5.46 -15.18
CA GLN A 273 -3.75 -4.51 -16.01
C GLN A 273 -4.31 -4.43 -17.44
N ASN A 274 -4.36 -3.22 -18.00
CA ASN A 274 -4.66 -3.03 -19.42
C ASN A 274 -3.50 -3.59 -20.26
N ASN A 275 -3.80 -4.57 -21.11
CA ASN A 275 -2.84 -5.26 -21.97
C ASN A 275 -2.74 -4.65 -23.38
N GLN A 276 -3.38 -3.51 -23.64
CA GLN A 276 -3.27 -2.82 -24.92
C GLN A 276 -1.89 -2.16 -25.06
N ALA A 277 -1.09 -2.64 -26.03
CA ALA A 277 0.18 -2.02 -26.37
C ALA A 277 -0.04 -0.58 -26.90
N PRO A 278 0.78 0.41 -26.47
CA PRO A 278 0.67 1.77 -26.97
C PRO A 278 1.04 1.82 -28.46
N LEU A 279 0.33 2.65 -29.22
CA LEU A 279 0.71 2.97 -30.59
C LEU A 279 1.67 4.15 -30.59
N LEU A 280 2.83 3.98 -31.22
CA LEU A 280 3.81 5.05 -31.40
C LEU A 280 3.33 6.02 -32.49
N SER A 281 3.05 7.26 -32.11
CA SER A 281 2.73 8.32 -33.06
C SER A 281 4.01 8.98 -33.59
N ALA A 282 4.01 9.34 -34.87
CA ALA A 282 5.11 10.10 -35.46
C ALA A 282 5.32 11.43 -34.73
N TRP A 283 6.55 11.68 -34.26
CA TRP A 283 6.91 12.93 -33.60
C TRP A 283 7.32 13.97 -34.65
N PHE A 284 6.36 14.77 -35.12
CA PHE A 284 6.62 15.88 -36.02
C PHE A 284 7.15 17.10 -35.25
N LEU A 285 8.41 17.45 -35.46
CA LEU A 285 8.99 18.70 -34.94
C LEU A 285 8.41 19.88 -35.74
N ARG A 286 7.90 20.89 -35.04
CA ARG A 286 7.46 22.17 -35.62
C ARG A 286 8.18 23.30 -34.88
N PHE A 287 8.60 24.34 -35.61
CA PHE A 287 9.02 25.59 -34.97
C PHE A 287 7.81 26.18 -34.24
N GLY A 288 7.92 26.37 -32.94
CA GLY A 288 6.90 27.05 -32.15
C GLY A 288 7.18 28.55 -32.10
N ASP A 289 6.16 29.36 -32.35
CA ASP A 289 6.15 30.71 -31.79
C ASP A 289 6.12 30.59 -30.27
N ASN A 290 6.90 31.43 -29.58
CA ASN A 290 6.89 31.56 -28.13
C ASN A 290 5.49 32.01 -27.65
N VAL A 291 4.57 31.08 -27.48
CA VAL A 291 3.34 31.32 -26.74
C VAL A 291 3.74 31.39 -25.27
N MET A 292 3.89 32.60 -24.75
CA MET A 292 3.90 32.84 -23.32
C MET A 292 2.63 32.22 -22.73
N ILE A 293 2.78 31.08 -22.05
CA ILE A 293 1.74 30.52 -21.20
C ILE A 293 1.52 31.53 -20.07
N ARG A 294 0.49 32.39 -20.23
CA ARG A 294 -0.03 33.17 -19.10
C ARG A 294 -0.48 32.18 -18.03
N GLY A 295 0.08 32.36 -16.84
CA GLY A 295 0.01 31.42 -15.74
C GLY A 295 -1.40 30.89 -15.48
N ALA A 296 -1.55 29.58 -15.71
CA ALA A 296 -2.48 28.81 -14.92
C ALA A 296 -1.85 28.71 -13.52
N ASN A 297 -2.34 29.50 -12.58
CA ASN A 297 -2.19 29.24 -11.16
C ASN A 297 -2.81 27.85 -10.88
N SER A 298 -2.04 26.79 -11.08
CA SER A 298 -2.31 25.51 -10.46
C SER A 298 -1.94 25.66 -9.00
N LEU A 299 -2.96 25.68 -8.15
CA LEU A 299 -2.86 25.48 -6.72
C LEU A 299 -2.07 24.17 -6.46
N ALA A 300 -0.76 24.29 -6.31
CA ALA A 300 0.09 23.25 -5.75
C ALA A 300 -0.13 23.29 -4.24
N MET A 301 -1.19 22.63 -3.79
CA MET A 301 -1.39 22.32 -2.39
C MET A 301 -0.37 21.26 -2.00
N ASN A 302 0.76 21.71 -1.45
CA ASN A 302 1.68 20.87 -0.69
C ASN A 302 0.94 20.28 0.51
N THR A 303 0.59 19.00 0.45
CA THR A 303 0.40 18.17 1.65
C THR A 303 1.40 17.04 1.60
N TYR A 304 2.56 17.31 2.20
CA TYR A 304 3.41 16.28 2.79
C TYR A 304 2.63 15.66 3.96
N ASN A 305 1.79 14.67 3.68
CA ASN A 305 1.37 13.72 4.69
C ASN A 305 2.45 12.64 4.77
N ALA A 306 3.45 12.91 5.61
CA ALA A 306 4.27 11.86 6.16
C ALA A 306 3.39 11.07 7.14
N ASP A 307 2.76 10.00 6.65
CA ASP A 307 2.20 8.98 7.53
C ASP A 307 3.35 8.39 8.35
N LYS A 308 3.51 8.92 9.57
CA LYS A 308 4.15 8.21 10.67
C LYS A 308 3.25 7.04 11.04
N ALA A 309 3.37 5.94 10.29
CA ALA A 309 3.01 4.64 10.83
C ALA A 309 4.03 4.31 11.93
N GLU A 310 3.63 4.47 13.18
CA GLU A 310 4.34 3.89 14.32
C GLU A 310 4.38 2.37 14.12
N LEU A 311 5.54 1.88 13.69
CA LEU A 311 5.82 0.45 13.68
C LEU A 311 6.02 0.02 15.13
N GLN A 312 5.07 -0.75 15.66
CA GLN A 312 5.36 -1.58 16.83
C GLN A 312 6.35 -2.66 16.38
N GLU A 313 7.59 -2.49 16.82
CA GLU A 313 8.65 -3.46 16.71
C GLU A 313 8.29 -4.67 17.60
N VAL A 314 7.77 -5.73 16.99
CA VAL A 314 7.83 -7.05 17.63
C VAL A 314 9.25 -7.56 17.42
N VAL A 315 10.14 -7.22 18.36
CA VAL A 315 11.46 -7.82 18.48
C VAL A 315 11.26 -9.30 18.79
N VAL A 316 11.36 -10.17 17.78
CA VAL A 316 11.57 -11.59 18.01
C VAL A 316 13.07 -11.77 18.28
N THR A 317 13.48 -11.52 19.52
CA THR A 317 14.77 -11.98 20.05
C THR A 317 14.68 -13.47 20.29
N GLY A 318 14.89 -14.23 19.22
CA GLY A 318 15.03 -15.69 19.28
C GLY A 318 16.18 -16.12 18.37
N TYR A 319 17.42 -15.98 18.84
CA TYR A 319 18.52 -16.75 18.26
C TYR A 319 18.33 -18.22 18.66
N GLY A 320 17.68 -18.99 17.78
CA GLY A 320 17.40 -20.39 18.01
C GLY A 320 17.15 -21.16 16.71
N THR A 321 18.14 -21.96 16.33
CA THR A 321 18.08 -23.14 15.43
C THR A 321 17.39 -22.98 14.07
N ARG A 322 18.22 -22.98 13.02
CA ARG A 322 17.96 -23.37 11.62
C ARG A 322 16.53 -23.86 11.38
N ALA A 323 15.65 -22.96 10.92
CA ALA A 323 14.35 -23.34 10.38
C ALA A 323 14.56 -24.44 9.33
N LYS A 324 13.75 -25.51 9.39
CA LYS A 324 13.72 -26.53 8.34
C LYS A 324 13.48 -25.80 7.01
N ASN A 325 14.31 -26.10 6.01
CA ASN A 325 14.43 -25.37 4.75
C ASN A 325 13.07 -25.27 4.03
N VAL A 326 12.37 -24.14 4.17
CA VAL A 326 11.03 -23.92 3.60
C VAL A 326 11.09 -23.95 2.07
N GLY A 327 12.25 -23.63 1.48
CA GLY A 327 12.48 -23.73 0.04
C GLY A 327 12.29 -25.13 -0.56
N ALA A 328 12.24 -26.20 0.25
CA ALA A 328 11.92 -27.54 -0.22
C ALA A 328 10.42 -27.73 -0.55
N TYR A 329 9.56 -26.79 -0.13
CA TYR A 329 8.11 -26.85 -0.28
C TYR A 329 7.55 -25.69 -1.10
N THR A 330 8.42 -24.96 -1.81
CA THR A 330 8.02 -23.86 -2.69
C THR A 330 8.52 -24.15 -4.10
N THR A 331 7.59 -24.32 -5.03
CA THR A 331 7.90 -24.47 -6.46
C THR A 331 7.83 -23.10 -7.13
N ILE A 332 8.84 -22.76 -7.92
CA ILE A 332 8.88 -21.51 -8.71
C ILE A 332 8.60 -21.85 -10.16
N THR A 333 7.53 -21.28 -10.70
CA THR A 333 7.18 -21.39 -12.11
C THR A 333 7.36 -20.04 -12.77
N GLU A 334 8.16 -20.00 -13.82
CA GLU A 334 8.37 -18.81 -14.63
C GLU A 334 7.59 -18.94 -15.95
N ASN A 335 6.60 -18.06 -16.12
CA ASN A 335 5.88 -17.90 -17.36
C ASN A 335 6.37 -16.63 -18.06
N GLN A 336 6.12 -16.50 -19.36
CA GLN A 336 6.63 -15.38 -20.19
C GLN A 336 6.36 -13.97 -19.63
N LEU A 337 5.35 -13.80 -18.77
CA LEU A 337 4.92 -12.51 -18.24
C LEU A 337 4.88 -12.45 -16.70
N SER A 338 5.19 -13.55 -15.99
CA SER A 338 5.06 -13.59 -14.53
C SER A 338 5.85 -14.72 -13.89
N VAL A 339 6.28 -14.50 -12.64
CA VAL A 339 6.81 -15.53 -11.75
C VAL A 339 5.72 -15.92 -10.75
N SER A 340 5.54 -17.22 -10.52
CA SER A 340 4.61 -17.76 -9.53
C SER A 340 5.33 -18.67 -8.53
N PHE A 341 4.97 -18.55 -7.25
CA PHE A 341 5.48 -19.32 -6.13
C PHE A 341 4.33 -20.17 -5.59
N ASP A 342 4.35 -21.47 -5.88
CA ASP A 342 3.40 -22.44 -5.35
C ASP A 342 3.95 -23.02 -4.05
N ILE A 343 3.22 -22.79 -2.95
CA ILE A 343 3.66 -23.22 -1.63
C ILE A 343 2.85 -24.44 -1.20
N ASP A 344 3.54 -25.57 -1.03
CA ASP A 344 2.93 -26.87 -0.76
C ASP A 344 2.46 -27.02 0.70
N ILE A 345 3.01 -26.20 1.60
CA ILE A 345 2.57 -26.16 3.01
C ILE A 345 1.26 -25.37 3.10
N PRO A 346 0.17 -25.93 3.63
CA PRO A 346 -1.07 -25.18 3.83
C PRO A 346 -0.89 -24.03 4.82
N TYR A 347 -1.43 -22.85 4.50
CA TYR A 347 -1.34 -21.65 5.34
C TYR A 347 -2.68 -21.25 5.96
N ASP A 348 -2.59 -20.70 7.17
CA ASP A 348 -3.68 -19.98 7.84
C ASP A 348 -3.42 -18.47 7.75
N ILE A 349 -4.28 -17.74 7.01
CA ILE A 349 -4.21 -16.28 6.86
C ILE A 349 -5.57 -15.68 7.19
N LEU A 350 -5.64 -14.97 8.31
CA LEU A 350 -6.87 -14.38 8.82
C LEU A 350 -7.27 -13.11 8.07
N SER A 351 -8.58 -12.82 8.06
CA SER A 351 -9.14 -11.60 7.50
C SER A 351 -9.15 -10.41 8.45
N ASN A 352 -7.95 -9.89 8.70
CA ASN A 352 -7.69 -8.81 9.63
C ASN A 352 -6.78 -7.69 9.11
N GLY A 353 -6.34 -7.75 7.84
CA GLY A 353 -5.54 -6.69 7.21
C GLY A 353 -4.11 -6.60 7.78
N LYS A 354 -3.70 -7.56 8.61
CA LYS A 354 -2.36 -7.61 9.16
C LYS A 354 -1.40 -8.28 8.17
N LYS A 355 -0.17 -7.82 8.24
CA LYS A 355 0.99 -8.35 7.50
C LYS A 355 1.32 -9.76 7.99
N HIS A 356 1.12 -10.77 7.13
CA HIS A 356 1.55 -12.15 7.36
C HIS A 356 2.81 -12.47 6.55
N SER A 357 3.89 -12.91 7.21
CA SER A 357 5.17 -13.20 6.56
C SER A 357 5.24 -14.67 6.14
N VAL A 358 5.54 -14.90 4.87
CA VAL A 358 5.70 -16.23 4.27
C VAL A 358 7.14 -16.36 3.77
N SER A 359 7.84 -17.43 4.17
CA SER A 359 9.18 -17.71 3.64
C SER A 359 9.05 -18.50 2.34
N LEU A 360 9.73 -18.04 1.28
CA LEU A 360 9.64 -18.64 -0.04
C LEU A 360 10.84 -19.55 -0.31
N LYS A 361 12.05 -19.01 -0.19
CA LYS A 361 13.27 -19.70 -0.62
C LYS A 361 14.52 -19.19 0.09
N ASP A 362 15.41 -20.12 0.43
CA ASP A 362 16.78 -19.82 0.85
C ASP A 362 17.71 -19.94 -0.35
N ILE A 363 18.47 -18.88 -0.64
CA ILE A 363 19.36 -18.80 -1.80
C ILE A 363 20.76 -18.40 -1.32
N LYS A 364 21.77 -19.14 -1.75
CA LYS A 364 23.17 -18.79 -1.52
C LYS A 364 23.73 -18.15 -2.79
N ILE A 365 24.01 -16.85 -2.75
CA ILE A 365 24.40 -16.05 -3.91
C ILE A 365 25.88 -15.69 -3.78
N PRO A 366 26.75 -16.13 -4.71
CA PRO A 366 28.12 -15.62 -4.80
C PRO A 366 28.13 -14.10 -4.95
N ALA A 367 28.93 -13.41 -4.15
CA ALA A 367 29.01 -11.96 -4.14
C ALA A 367 30.47 -11.51 -4.16
N THR A 368 30.74 -10.44 -4.90
CA THR A 368 32.03 -9.73 -4.82
C THR A 368 31.83 -8.46 -4.01
N TYR A 369 32.68 -8.22 -3.02
CA TYR A 369 32.56 -7.03 -2.17
C TYR A 369 33.54 -5.95 -2.59
N ARG A 370 33.04 -4.73 -2.76
CA ARG A 370 33.85 -3.55 -3.05
C ARG A 370 33.38 -2.37 -2.23
N HIS A 371 34.31 -1.49 -1.90
CA HIS A 371 33.97 -0.19 -1.35
C HIS A 371 33.68 0.80 -2.47
N TYR A 372 32.73 1.68 -2.25
CA TYR A 372 32.36 2.76 -3.16
C TYR A 372 32.27 4.09 -2.43
N ALA A 373 32.75 5.17 -3.04
CA ALA A 373 32.67 6.50 -2.44
C ALA A 373 32.49 7.61 -3.48
N VAL A 374 31.64 8.59 -3.15
CA VAL A 374 31.43 9.82 -3.92
C VAL A 374 31.55 11.02 -2.98
N PRO A 375 32.76 11.46 -2.61
CA PRO A 375 32.95 12.39 -1.48
C PRO A 375 32.41 13.81 -1.73
N LYS A 376 32.09 14.15 -2.98
CA LYS A 376 31.35 15.36 -3.34
C LYS A 376 29.89 15.30 -2.87
N ALA A 377 29.28 14.11 -2.91
CA ALA A 377 27.91 13.88 -2.45
C ALA A 377 27.88 13.55 -0.95
N GLU A 378 28.69 12.57 -0.52
CA GLU A 378 28.78 12.14 0.88
C GLU A 378 30.20 11.67 1.20
N LYS A 379 30.79 12.18 2.28
CA LYS A 379 32.20 11.95 2.66
C LYS A 379 32.40 10.61 3.40
N GLU A 380 31.67 9.58 3.00
CA GLU A 380 31.74 8.24 3.58
C GLU A 380 31.96 7.18 2.51
N ALA A 381 32.56 6.05 2.90
CA ALA A 381 32.67 4.88 2.06
C ALA A 381 31.52 3.90 2.35
N PHE A 382 31.00 3.28 1.30
CA PHE A 382 29.94 2.28 1.36
C PHE A 382 30.49 0.93 0.95
N LEU A 383 30.13 -0.13 1.69
CA LEU A 383 30.37 -1.50 1.27
C LEU A 383 29.25 -1.90 0.30
N LEU A 384 29.62 -2.31 -0.91
CA LEU A 384 28.72 -2.87 -1.90
C LEU A 384 28.97 -4.37 -2.03
N ALA A 385 27.90 -5.12 -2.21
CA ALA A 385 27.94 -6.48 -2.71
C ALA A 385 27.47 -6.50 -4.17
N GLU A 386 28.37 -6.89 -5.05
CA GLU A 386 28.16 -7.03 -6.48
C GLU A 386 27.72 -8.47 -6.77
N LEU A 387 26.50 -8.61 -7.29
CA LEU A 387 25.89 -9.89 -7.65
C LEU A 387 25.88 -10.03 -9.18
N SER A 388 26.78 -10.86 -9.71
CA SER A 388 26.78 -11.25 -11.12
C SER A 388 25.76 -12.36 -11.39
N ASP A 389 25.23 -12.41 -12.61
CA ASP A 389 24.24 -13.42 -13.04
C ASP A 389 23.02 -13.51 -12.11
N TYR A 390 22.57 -12.38 -11.58
CA TYR A 390 21.47 -12.36 -10.60
C TYR A 390 20.11 -12.75 -11.22
N SER A 391 19.99 -12.66 -12.55
CA SER A 391 18.78 -12.98 -13.31
C SER A 391 18.30 -14.42 -13.09
N LYS A 392 19.20 -15.38 -12.92
CA LYS A 392 18.87 -16.81 -12.69
C LYS A 392 18.12 -17.10 -11.38
N TYR A 393 18.03 -16.12 -10.49
CA TYR A 393 17.38 -16.27 -9.19
C TYR A 393 15.93 -15.79 -9.19
N ASN A 394 15.41 -15.25 -10.30
CA ASN A 394 14.04 -14.76 -10.45
C ASN A 394 13.65 -13.80 -9.32
N LEU A 395 14.57 -12.90 -8.98
CA LEU A 395 14.35 -11.88 -7.95
C LEU A 395 13.25 -10.92 -8.43
N LEU A 396 12.42 -10.48 -7.51
CA LEU A 396 11.45 -9.41 -7.74
C LEU A 396 11.89 -8.14 -7.01
N LYS A 397 11.50 -6.99 -7.53
CA LYS A 397 11.78 -5.70 -6.87
C LYS A 397 11.23 -5.69 -5.44
N GLY A 398 12.03 -5.30 -4.44
CA GLY A 398 11.57 -5.31 -3.05
C GLY A 398 12.62 -4.88 -2.03
N GLU A 399 12.16 -4.56 -0.83
CA GLU A 399 13.02 -4.16 0.29
C GLU A 399 13.76 -5.36 0.88
N ALA A 400 15.01 -5.15 1.30
CA ALA A 400 15.85 -6.17 1.89
C ALA A 400 16.47 -5.69 3.21
N ASN A 401 16.31 -6.47 4.27
CA ASN A 401 17.05 -6.28 5.52
C ASN A 401 18.49 -6.75 5.34
N ILE A 402 19.45 -6.04 5.93
CA ILE A 402 20.87 -6.39 5.84
C ILE A 402 21.38 -6.82 7.21
N ILE A 403 21.91 -8.04 7.25
CA ILE A 403 22.58 -8.62 8.40
C ILE A 403 24.02 -8.90 8.00
N PHE A 404 24.97 -8.22 8.63
CA PHE A 404 26.40 -8.39 8.39
C PHE A 404 27.11 -8.76 9.68
N GLU A 405 27.94 -9.80 9.67
CA GLU A 405 28.64 -10.33 10.87
C GLU A 405 27.67 -10.58 12.05
N GLY A 406 26.48 -11.11 11.75
CA GLY A 406 25.43 -11.38 12.73
C GLY A 406 24.68 -10.15 13.26
N MET A 407 24.98 -8.94 12.80
CA MET A 407 24.31 -7.71 13.24
C MET A 407 23.41 -7.13 12.15
N TYR A 408 22.22 -6.67 12.53
CA TYR A 408 21.37 -5.88 11.63
C TYR A 408 21.95 -4.49 11.44
N ILE A 409 22.27 -4.11 10.20
CA ILE A 409 22.93 -2.84 9.89
C ILE A 409 22.10 -1.89 9.01
N GLY A 410 20.90 -2.33 8.60
CA GLY A 410 19.93 -1.48 7.91
C GLY A 410 19.16 -2.20 6.83
N LYS A 411 18.67 -1.41 5.87
CA LYS A 411 17.87 -1.88 4.74
C LYS A 411 18.47 -1.41 3.42
N THR A 412 18.24 -2.18 2.39
CA THR A 412 18.54 -1.85 1.00
C THR A 412 17.35 -2.21 0.12
N TYR A 413 17.44 -1.88 -1.16
CA TYR A 413 16.38 -2.15 -2.12
C TYR A 413 16.93 -3.00 -3.26
N ILE A 414 16.28 -4.12 -3.53
CA ILE A 414 16.58 -4.98 -4.67
C ILE A 414 15.74 -4.49 -5.83
N ASP A 415 16.40 -4.12 -6.93
CA ASP A 415 15.74 -3.82 -8.20
C ASP A 415 16.44 -4.59 -9.33
N PRO A 416 15.87 -5.71 -9.78
CA PRO A 416 16.43 -6.52 -10.85
C PRO A 416 16.11 -5.96 -12.25
N ASN A 417 15.29 -4.91 -12.36
CA ASN A 417 14.88 -4.34 -13.65
C ASN A 417 15.90 -3.32 -14.16
N GLN A 418 17.17 -3.72 -14.21
CA GLN A 418 18.28 -2.88 -14.65
C GLN A 418 18.89 -3.41 -15.95
N THR A 419 19.46 -2.52 -16.75
CA THR A 419 20.17 -2.90 -17.99
C THR A 419 21.57 -3.47 -17.75
N SER A 420 22.00 -3.56 -16.48
CA SER A 420 23.30 -4.08 -16.05
C SER A 420 23.18 -5.57 -15.69
N ASP A 421 24.18 -6.36 -16.10
CA ASP A 421 24.32 -7.78 -15.75
C ASP A 421 24.81 -8.00 -14.31
N THR A 422 25.17 -6.92 -13.61
CA THR A 422 25.57 -6.93 -12.20
C THR A 422 24.61 -6.08 -11.38
N LEU A 423 24.04 -6.69 -10.34
CA LEU A 423 23.20 -6.02 -9.36
C LEU A 423 24.06 -5.58 -8.16
N ASN A 424 24.07 -4.29 -7.88
CA ASN A 424 24.82 -3.72 -6.76
C ASN A 424 23.92 -3.52 -5.55
N LEU A 425 24.21 -4.23 -4.46
CA LEU A 425 23.51 -4.10 -3.19
C LEU A 425 24.37 -3.30 -2.21
N SER A 426 23.91 -2.12 -1.82
CA SER A 426 24.56 -1.36 -0.76
C SER A 426 24.35 -2.07 0.57
N MET A 427 25.43 -2.60 1.15
CA MET A 427 25.43 -3.33 2.41
C MET A 427 25.52 -2.40 3.62
N GLY A 428 25.93 -1.14 3.42
CA GLY A 428 26.00 -0.14 4.48
C GLY A 428 27.28 0.69 4.45
N ARG A 429 27.40 1.62 5.39
CA ARG A 429 28.56 2.51 5.55
C ARG A 429 29.70 1.80 6.27
N ASP A 430 30.92 1.94 5.79
CA ASP A 430 32.12 1.44 6.46
C ASP A 430 32.98 2.59 6.97
N ARG A 431 32.72 3.01 8.21
CA ARG A 431 33.46 4.11 8.87
C ARG A 431 34.94 3.83 9.10
N LYS A 432 35.38 2.57 8.96
CA LYS A 432 36.81 2.23 9.04
C LYS A 432 37.57 2.63 7.77
N VAL A 433 36.89 2.99 6.69
CA VAL A 433 37.50 3.66 5.53
C VAL A 433 37.18 5.15 5.63
N SER A 434 38.13 5.93 6.16
CA SER A 434 37.94 7.36 6.40
C SER A 434 38.22 8.16 5.15
N ILE A 435 37.33 9.08 4.80
CA ILE A 435 37.42 9.92 3.61
C ILE A 435 37.31 11.39 3.99
N LYS A 436 38.21 12.20 3.46
CA LYS A 436 38.20 13.67 3.62
C LYS A 436 38.39 14.31 2.25
N ARG A 437 37.45 15.16 1.82
CA ARG A 437 37.56 15.97 0.59
C ARG A 437 37.62 17.44 0.95
N GLU A 438 38.67 18.11 0.48
CA GLU A 438 38.99 19.50 0.83
C GLU A 438 39.39 20.30 -0.40
N LYS A 439 39.03 21.58 -0.43
CA LYS A 439 39.52 22.53 -1.43
C LYS A 439 40.92 22.99 -1.03
N ILE A 440 41.89 22.87 -1.95
CA ILE A 440 43.24 23.37 -1.76
C ILE A 440 43.26 24.83 -2.18
N VAL A 441 43.22 25.74 -1.20
CA VAL A 441 43.10 27.19 -1.40
C VAL A 441 44.27 27.73 -2.21
N GLU A 442 45.50 27.33 -1.90
CA GLU A 442 46.72 27.79 -2.59
C GLU A 442 46.76 27.42 -4.07
N LYS A 443 46.07 26.35 -4.46
CA LYS A 443 45.97 25.85 -5.85
C LYS A 443 44.63 26.18 -6.49
N SER A 444 43.82 27.00 -5.83
CA SER A 444 42.55 27.50 -6.33
C SER A 444 42.64 29.02 -6.45
N GLY A 445 41.91 29.61 -7.36
CA GLY A 445 41.98 31.05 -7.52
C GLY A 445 41.11 31.57 -8.65
N THR A 446 40.95 32.89 -8.66
CA THR A 446 40.25 33.61 -9.73
C THR A 446 41.26 34.53 -10.41
N LYS A 447 41.32 34.49 -11.74
CA LYS A 447 42.06 35.45 -12.57
C LYS A 447 41.06 36.22 -13.41
N PHE A 448 41.15 37.55 -13.38
CA PHE A 448 40.36 38.43 -14.23
C PHE A 448 41.19 38.79 -15.46
N LEU A 449 40.67 38.41 -16.63
CA LEU A 449 41.18 38.80 -17.93
C LEU A 449 40.22 39.85 -18.53
N SER A 450 40.64 40.55 -19.59
CA SER A 450 39.91 41.70 -20.14
C SER A 450 38.40 41.42 -20.35
N ALA A 451 38.04 40.35 -21.07
CA ALA A 451 36.66 39.96 -21.32
C ALA A 451 36.19 38.75 -20.48
N TYR A 452 37.12 37.98 -19.92
CA TYR A 452 36.83 36.68 -19.31
C TYR A 452 37.30 36.63 -17.86
N LYS A 453 36.65 35.78 -17.07
CA LYS A 453 37.07 35.39 -15.74
C LYS A 453 37.46 33.91 -15.79
N GLU A 454 38.64 33.58 -15.30
CA GLU A 454 39.10 32.21 -15.12
C GLU A 454 39.06 31.85 -13.64
N GLN A 455 38.44 30.71 -13.31
CA GLN A 455 38.38 30.18 -11.96
C GLN A 455 38.99 28.79 -11.95
N THR A 456 40.07 28.61 -11.19
CA THR A 456 40.69 27.32 -10.96
C THR A 456 40.22 26.76 -9.62
N PHE A 457 39.78 25.51 -9.64
CA PHE A 457 39.37 24.76 -8.46
C PHE A 457 40.23 23.53 -8.33
N THR A 458 40.87 23.39 -7.17
CA THR A 458 41.66 22.20 -6.84
C THR A 458 41.10 21.56 -5.58
N PHE A 459 40.72 20.29 -5.66
CA PHE A 459 40.28 19.51 -4.51
C PHE A 459 41.22 18.32 -4.28
N GLU A 460 41.55 18.07 -3.01
CA GLU A 460 42.27 16.88 -2.58
C GLU A 460 41.30 15.99 -1.79
N THR A 461 41.26 14.72 -2.17
CA THR A 461 40.57 13.68 -1.42
C THR A 461 41.62 12.77 -0.77
N THR A 462 41.64 12.75 0.56
CA THR A 462 42.44 11.81 1.36
C THR A 462 41.56 10.63 1.77
N ILE A 463 42.03 9.42 1.49
CA ILE A 463 41.37 8.17 1.84
C ILE A 463 42.31 7.35 2.72
N ARG A 464 41.84 6.86 3.86
CA ARG A 464 42.61 6.02 4.77
C ARG A 464 41.89 4.73 5.10
N ASN A 465 42.57 3.61 4.94
CA ASN A 465 42.08 2.29 5.36
C ASN A 465 42.49 2.03 6.82
N ASN A 466 41.55 2.14 7.76
CA ASN A 466 41.78 1.80 9.18
C ASN A 466 41.38 0.36 9.52
N LYS A 467 41.13 -0.49 8.51
CA LYS A 467 40.86 -1.92 8.70
C LYS A 467 42.16 -2.70 8.81
N LYS A 468 42.05 -3.95 9.28
CA LYS A 468 43.14 -4.94 9.32
C LYS A 468 43.36 -5.65 7.99
N GLU A 469 42.45 -5.43 7.03
CA GLU A 469 42.40 -6.08 5.73
C GLU A 469 42.59 -5.06 4.61
N ALA A 470 43.04 -5.51 3.44
CA ALA A 470 43.12 -4.66 2.26
C ALA A 470 41.71 -4.31 1.74
N VAL A 471 41.56 -3.08 1.25
CA VAL A 471 40.30 -2.54 0.71
C VAL A 471 40.44 -2.29 -0.79
N GLN A 472 39.47 -2.76 -1.57
CA GLN A 472 39.27 -2.34 -2.95
C GLN A 472 38.19 -1.26 -2.97
N LEU A 473 38.55 -0.04 -3.38
CA LEU A 473 37.69 1.12 -3.39
C LEU A 473 37.56 1.69 -4.80
N THR A 474 36.33 1.75 -5.29
CA THR A 474 35.96 2.58 -6.44
C THR A 474 35.59 3.98 -5.95
N LEU A 475 36.47 4.94 -6.21
CA LEU A 475 36.27 6.34 -5.87
C LEU A 475 35.76 7.09 -7.10
N LYS A 476 34.70 7.89 -6.93
CA LYS A 476 34.22 8.81 -7.97
C LYS A 476 34.20 10.26 -7.49
N ASP A 477 34.53 11.16 -8.41
CA ASP A 477 34.33 12.59 -8.29
C ASP A 477 33.94 13.13 -9.68
N GLN A 478 33.77 14.44 -9.83
CA GLN A 478 33.44 15.03 -11.12
C GLN A 478 33.99 16.45 -11.25
N TYR A 479 34.27 16.84 -12.48
CA TYR A 479 34.42 18.22 -12.90
C TYR A 479 33.15 18.65 -13.67
N PRO A 480 32.83 19.95 -13.75
CA PRO A 480 31.64 20.40 -14.47
C PRO A 480 31.78 20.19 -15.99
N ILE A 481 30.64 20.19 -16.68
CA ILE A 481 30.52 20.23 -18.14
C ILE A 481 29.57 21.37 -18.52
N SER A 482 29.71 21.91 -19.73
CA SER A 482 28.85 22.98 -20.23
C SER A 482 28.43 22.67 -21.67
N THR A 483 27.16 22.93 -22.00
CA THR A 483 26.67 22.98 -23.38
C THR A 483 26.73 24.39 -23.96
N ASP A 484 26.99 25.39 -23.13
CA ASP A 484 27.18 26.78 -23.54
C ASP A 484 28.61 26.97 -24.05
N LYS A 485 28.72 27.47 -25.29
CA LYS A 485 30.00 27.72 -25.98
C LYS A 485 30.82 28.83 -25.34
N GLU A 486 30.22 29.70 -24.53
CA GLU A 486 30.92 30.78 -23.83
C GLU A 486 31.57 30.31 -22.52
N ILE A 487 31.28 29.09 -22.06
CA ILE A 487 31.87 28.49 -20.86
C ILE A 487 32.84 27.40 -21.28
N GLU A 488 34.12 27.70 -21.21
CA GLU A 488 35.19 26.75 -21.46
C GLU A 488 35.58 26.05 -20.15
N ILE A 489 35.65 24.72 -20.17
CA ILE A 489 36.05 23.91 -19.01
C ILE A 489 37.26 23.06 -19.39
N GLU A 490 38.31 23.15 -18.57
CA GLU A 490 39.57 22.45 -18.78
C GLU A 490 39.90 21.61 -17.54
N LEU A 491 40.07 20.30 -17.71
CA LEU A 491 40.56 19.41 -16.67
C LEU A 491 42.09 19.49 -16.59
N LEU A 492 42.62 20.10 -15.53
CA LEU A 492 44.05 20.35 -15.34
C LEU A 492 44.78 19.18 -14.66
N GLN A 493 44.12 18.49 -13.72
CA GLN A 493 44.70 17.37 -12.98
C GLN A 493 43.61 16.35 -12.63
N SER A 494 43.92 15.06 -12.79
CA SER A 494 43.01 13.95 -12.49
C SER A 494 43.67 12.78 -11.76
N ASP A 495 44.97 12.84 -11.45
CA ASP A 495 45.72 11.76 -10.78
C ASP A 495 45.41 10.36 -11.32
N LYS A 496 45.48 10.21 -12.65
CA LYS A 496 45.24 8.95 -13.38
C LYS A 496 43.81 8.41 -13.30
N ALA A 497 42.81 9.26 -13.01
CA ALA A 497 41.41 8.86 -13.12
C ALA A 497 41.08 8.42 -14.55
N LYS A 498 40.18 7.44 -14.67
CA LYS A 498 39.44 7.22 -15.90
C LYS A 498 38.36 8.31 -16.01
N ALA A 499 38.50 9.20 -16.97
CA ALA A 499 37.57 10.31 -17.19
C ALA A 499 36.50 9.95 -18.23
N ASN A 500 35.23 10.23 -17.92
CA ASN A 500 34.15 10.26 -18.88
C ASN A 500 33.88 11.73 -19.23
N VAL A 501 34.31 12.15 -20.42
CA VAL A 501 34.26 13.56 -20.86
C VAL A 501 32.85 14.08 -21.12
N GLU A 502 31.91 13.20 -21.45
CA GLU A 502 30.51 13.55 -21.73
C GLU A 502 29.72 13.89 -20.46
N THR A 503 30.14 13.32 -19.32
CA THR A 503 29.47 13.49 -18.02
C THR A 503 30.30 14.26 -17.01
N GLY A 504 31.60 14.45 -17.27
CA GLY A 504 32.57 15.04 -16.34
C GLY A 504 32.99 14.13 -15.19
N VAL A 505 32.57 12.85 -15.19
CA VAL A 505 32.84 11.90 -14.11
C VAL A 505 34.28 11.38 -14.16
N LEU A 506 34.96 11.38 -13.02
CA LEU A 506 36.29 10.80 -12.80
C LEU A 506 36.17 9.56 -11.91
N THR A 507 36.78 8.45 -12.32
CA THR A 507 36.78 7.19 -11.55
C THR A 507 38.21 6.72 -11.26
N TRP A 508 38.48 6.34 -10.01
CA TRP A 508 39.71 5.69 -9.57
C TRP A 508 39.41 4.33 -8.96
N GLU A 509 40.14 3.30 -9.38
CA GLU A 509 40.14 1.98 -8.74
C GLU A 509 41.36 1.90 -7.81
N LEU A 510 41.12 1.99 -6.50
CA LEU A 510 42.17 2.06 -5.49
C LEU A 510 42.22 0.77 -4.68
N LYS A 511 43.41 0.15 -4.62
CA LYS A 511 43.72 -0.88 -3.63
C LYS A 511 44.46 -0.22 -2.46
N LEU A 512 43.92 -0.32 -1.25
CA LEU A 512 44.48 0.24 -0.02
C LEU A 512 44.87 -0.88 0.94
N GLN A 513 46.14 -0.99 1.29
CA GLN A 513 46.63 -1.92 2.32
C GLN A 513 46.16 -1.50 3.73
N PRO A 514 46.19 -2.40 4.72
CA PRO A 514 45.87 -2.05 6.11
C PRO A 514 46.69 -0.85 6.60
N GLY A 515 46.02 0.17 7.15
CA GLY A 515 46.65 1.40 7.63
C GLY A 515 47.08 2.39 6.55
N GLU A 516 47.01 2.04 5.26
CA GLU A 516 47.46 2.88 4.15
C GLU A 516 46.56 4.13 3.99
N ALA A 517 47.19 5.26 3.70
CA ALA A 517 46.51 6.48 3.28
C ALA A 517 46.93 6.84 1.85
N LYS A 518 45.95 7.12 0.98
CA LYS A 518 46.17 7.65 -0.36
C LYS A 518 45.52 9.03 -0.49
N LYS A 519 46.15 9.84 -1.34
CA LYS A 519 45.63 11.15 -1.75
C LYS A 519 45.43 11.14 -3.25
N VAL A 520 44.28 11.65 -3.68
CA VAL A 520 44.02 11.94 -5.09
C VAL A 520 43.60 13.41 -5.20
N ARG A 521 44.03 14.05 -6.27
CA ARG A 521 43.75 15.46 -6.53
C ARG A 521 43.08 15.62 -7.88
N ILE A 522 42.02 16.42 -7.87
CA ILE A 522 41.35 16.93 -9.06
C ILE A 522 41.61 18.43 -9.15
N SER A 523 41.98 18.90 -10.34
CA SER A 523 42.07 20.33 -10.63
C SER A 523 41.39 20.61 -11.95
N TYR A 524 40.54 21.62 -12.01
CA TYR A 524 39.89 22.06 -13.24
C TYR A 524 39.75 23.58 -13.27
N LYS A 525 39.68 24.12 -14.48
CA LYS A 525 39.55 25.55 -14.77
C LYS A 525 38.24 25.78 -15.50
N ILE A 526 37.55 26.85 -15.12
CA ILE A 526 36.35 27.33 -15.78
C ILE A 526 36.64 28.74 -16.26
N LYS A 527 36.47 28.98 -17.55
CA LYS A 527 36.62 30.29 -18.18
C LYS A 527 35.27 30.72 -18.75
N HIS A 528 34.79 31.89 -18.35
CA HIS A 528 33.49 32.41 -18.77
C HIS A 528 33.51 33.96 -18.84
N PRO A 529 32.54 34.61 -19.52
CA PRO A 529 32.45 36.07 -19.56
C PRO A 529 32.32 36.66 -18.15
N LYS A 530 33.11 37.71 -17.87
CA LYS A 530 33.23 38.28 -16.51
C LYS A 530 31.96 38.93 -15.97
N ASP A 531 31.05 39.32 -16.87
CA ASP A 531 29.75 39.95 -16.62
C ASP A 531 28.63 38.93 -16.35
N LYS A 532 28.89 37.64 -16.60
CA LYS A 532 27.95 36.55 -16.34
C LYS A 532 28.30 35.81 -15.05
N VAL A 533 27.28 35.50 -14.25
CA VAL A 533 27.40 34.73 -13.01
C VAL A 533 26.96 33.30 -13.24
N ILE A 534 27.79 32.32 -12.86
CA ILE A 534 27.42 30.91 -12.85
C ILE A 534 26.80 30.58 -11.49
N ALA A 535 25.54 30.17 -11.47
CA ALA A 535 24.75 30.00 -10.24
C ALA A 535 25.10 28.73 -9.42
N ASN A 536 25.81 27.77 -10.00
CA ASN A 536 26.00 26.42 -9.45
C ASN A 536 27.48 25.99 -9.37
N LEU A 537 28.39 26.93 -9.08
CA LEU A 537 29.84 26.69 -8.93
C LEU A 537 30.27 26.03 -7.63
#